data_AF-A0A6I5CTQ7-F1
#
_entry.id   AF-A0A6I5CTQ7-F1
#
_cell.length_a   1.000
_cell.length_b   1.000
_cell.length_c   1.000
_cell.angle_alpha   90.00
_cell.angle_beta   90.00
_cell.angle_gamma   90.00
#
_symmetry.space_group_name_H-M   'P 1'
#
loop_
_entity.id
_entity.type
_entity.pdbx_description
1 polymer ?
#
loop_
_entity_poly.entity_id
_entity_poly.type
_entity_poly.pdbx_seq_one_letter_code
_entity_poly.pdbx_strand_id
1 'polypeptide(L)'
;EADGAFAFPAAVSWTALHAERAAAALAIRSDFAIYVRECRELVHALADTATPVPEAFRDYYDMPTPTRLLDLAAAAVEDGLRHGDAPERAASTTRLLVAGLDGFWGFAAALRPSAAARSASAPAPAPEGPRTCA
;
A
#
# COMPACT_ATOMS: atom_id res chain seq x y z
N GLU A 1 20.11 1.15 9.15
CA GLU A 1 18.87 0.34 9.07
C GLU A 1 17.57 1.14 9.25
N ALA A 2 17.60 2.47 9.44
CA ALA A 2 16.38 3.31 9.45
C ALA A 2 15.92 3.72 8.03
N ASP A 3 16.78 3.62 7.03
CA ASP A 3 16.58 4.21 5.69
C ASP A 3 15.37 3.62 4.95
N GLY A 4 15.09 2.32 5.11
CA GLY A 4 13.95 1.66 4.45
C GLY A 4 12.59 2.15 4.94
N ALA A 5 12.44 2.41 6.25
CA ALA A 5 11.19 2.89 6.84
C ALA A 5 10.78 4.27 6.33
N PHE A 6 11.75 5.09 5.95
CA PHE A 6 11.53 6.49 5.54
C PHE A 6 11.73 6.72 4.04
N ALA A 7 12.18 5.72 3.26
CA ALA A 7 12.42 5.85 1.83
C ALA A 7 11.17 6.31 1.06
N PHE A 8 10.02 5.67 1.29
CA PHE A 8 8.77 6.04 0.65
C PHE A 8 8.23 7.41 1.14
N PRO A 9 8.08 7.70 2.45
CA PRO A 9 7.66 9.02 2.91
C PRO A 9 8.56 10.17 2.42
N ALA A 10 9.88 9.94 2.35
CA ALA A 10 10.83 10.92 1.82
C ALA A 10 10.62 11.14 0.31
N ALA A 11 10.43 10.08 -0.48
CA ALA A 11 10.14 10.17 -1.90
C ALA A 11 8.83 10.92 -2.18
N VAL A 12 7.77 10.64 -1.42
CA VAL A 12 6.48 11.37 -1.51
C VAL A 12 6.68 12.85 -1.20
N SER A 13 7.36 13.16 -0.09
CA SER A 13 7.62 14.54 0.33
C SER A 13 8.44 15.31 -0.71
N TRP A 14 9.49 14.68 -1.25
CA TRP A 14 10.30 15.27 -2.31
C TRP A 14 9.48 15.50 -3.59
N THR A 15 8.65 14.53 -3.98
CA THR A 15 7.78 14.64 -5.16
C THR A 15 6.82 15.81 -5.02
N ALA A 16 6.20 15.97 -3.84
CA ALA A 16 5.26 17.07 -3.58
C ALA A 16 5.92 18.45 -3.67
N LEU A 17 7.20 18.56 -3.32
CA LEU A 17 7.93 19.83 -3.31
C LEU A 17 8.66 20.16 -4.62
N HIS A 18 9.02 19.14 -5.41
CA HIS A 18 9.99 19.29 -6.49
C HIS A 18 9.57 18.70 -7.83
N ALA A 19 8.52 17.88 -7.88
CA ALA A 19 8.10 17.27 -9.12
C ALA A 19 7.27 18.23 -9.99
N GLU A 20 7.44 18.09 -11.30
CA GLU A 20 6.54 18.64 -12.30
C GLU A 20 5.14 18.00 -12.17
N ARG A 21 4.13 18.64 -12.75
CA ARG A 21 2.72 18.24 -12.55
C ARG A 21 2.48 16.83 -13.10
N ALA A 22 2.99 16.55 -14.30
CA ALA A 22 2.93 15.23 -14.92
C ALA A 22 3.70 14.18 -14.11
N ALA A 23 4.84 14.55 -13.52
CA ALA A 23 5.64 13.66 -12.70
C ALA A 23 4.92 13.26 -11.40
N ALA A 24 4.35 14.23 -10.69
CA ALA A 24 3.57 13.98 -9.47
C ALA A 24 2.32 13.14 -9.77
N ALA A 25 1.58 13.48 -10.82
CA ALA A 25 0.37 12.76 -11.21
C ALA A 25 0.68 11.30 -11.65
N LEU A 26 1.76 11.10 -12.42
CA LEU A 26 2.17 9.76 -12.85
C LEU A 26 2.62 8.90 -11.65
N ALA A 27 3.31 9.50 -10.68
CA ALA A 27 3.76 8.81 -9.49
C ALA A 27 2.58 8.34 -8.63
N ILE A 28 1.60 9.22 -8.37
CA ILE A 28 0.36 8.87 -7.64
C ILE A 28 -0.43 7.79 -8.39
N ARG A 29 -0.60 7.94 -9.71
CA ARG A 29 -1.32 6.96 -10.52
C ARG A 29 -0.67 5.58 -10.44
N SER A 30 0.66 5.54 -10.49
CA SER A 30 1.44 4.31 -10.43
C SER A 30 1.32 3.63 -9.07
N ASP A 31 1.45 4.41 -7.98
CA ASP A 31 1.29 3.92 -6.61
C ASP A 31 -0.07 3.25 -6.39
N PHE A 32 -1.18 3.93 -6.72
CA PHE A 32 -2.52 3.36 -6.57
C PHE A 32 -2.76 2.14 -7.47
N ALA A 33 -2.23 2.13 -8.69
CA ALA A 33 -2.36 0.99 -9.58
C ALA A 33 -1.61 -0.25 -9.04
N ILE A 34 -0.40 -0.04 -8.49
CA ILE A 34 0.40 -1.07 -7.84
C ILE A 34 -0.32 -1.58 -6.59
N TYR A 35 -0.73 -0.66 -5.70
CA TYR A 35 -1.40 -0.98 -4.44
C TYR A 35 -2.63 -1.86 -4.64
N VAL A 36 -3.54 -1.48 -5.53
CA VAL A 36 -4.78 -2.23 -5.76
C VAL A 36 -4.50 -3.61 -6.33
N ARG A 37 -3.58 -3.70 -7.31
CA ARG A 37 -3.19 -4.98 -7.92
C ARG A 37 -2.63 -5.92 -6.86
N GLU A 38 -1.64 -5.46 -6.10
CA GLU A 38 -0.92 -6.29 -5.14
C GLU A 38 -1.78 -6.66 -3.92
N CYS A 39 -2.68 -5.78 -3.49
CA CYS A 39 -3.65 -6.11 -2.44
C CYS A 39 -4.61 -7.21 -2.87
N ARG A 40 -5.10 -7.18 -4.12
CA ARG A 40 -5.94 -8.25 -4.68
C ARG A 40 -5.17 -9.56 -4.80
N GLU A 41 -3.94 -9.53 -5.30
CA GLU A 41 -3.05 -10.70 -5.36
C GLU A 41 -2.78 -11.27 -3.96
N LEU A 42 -2.56 -10.41 -2.96
CA LEU A 42 -2.39 -10.80 -1.56
C LEU A 42 -3.64 -11.50 -1.00
N VAL A 43 -4.83 -10.93 -1.20
CA VAL A 43 -6.09 -11.53 -0.72
C VAL A 43 -6.33 -12.90 -1.37
N HIS A 44 -6.07 -13.03 -2.66
CA HIS A 44 -6.16 -14.33 -3.35
C HIS A 44 -5.14 -15.32 -2.82
N ALA A 45 -3.87 -14.93 -2.66
CA ALA A 45 -2.84 -15.80 -2.11
C ALA A 45 -3.17 -16.26 -0.67
N LEU A 46 -3.74 -15.39 0.15
CA LEU A 46 -4.16 -15.72 1.51
C LEU A 46 -5.34 -16.69 1.56
N ALA A 47 -6.22 -16.70 0.56
CA ALA A 47 -7.35 -17.62 0.49
C ALA A 47 -6.90 -19.09 0.37
N ASP A 48 -5.71 -19.34 -0.20
CA ASP A 48 -5.13 -20.67 -0.33
C ASP A 48 -4.36 -21.13 0.92
N THR A 49 -4.26 -20.28 1.94
CA THR A 49 -3.55 -20.58 3.18
C THR A 49 -4.50 -21.04 4.30
N ALA A 50 -3.98 -21.81 5.25
CA ALA A 50 -4.70 -22.13 6.49
C ALA A 50 -4.73 -20.95 7.49
N THR A 51 -4.18 -19.80 7.13
CA THR A 51 -4.10 -18.64 8.02
C THR A 51 -5.47 -17.99 8.17
N PRO A 52 -5.97 -17.82 9.41
CA PRO A 52 -7.23 -17.10 9.63
C PRO A 52 -7.03 -15.62 9.30
N VAL A 53 -7.74 -15.14 8.28
CA VAL A 53 -7.74 -13.73 7.86
C VAL A 53 -9.14 -13.17 8.10
N PRO A 54 -9.30 -12.06 8.86
CA PRO A 54 -10.60 -11.45 9.11
C PRO A 54 -11.33 -11.07 7.81
N GLU A 55 -12.65 -11.26 7.78
CA GLU A 55 -13.50 -10.89 6.63
C GLU A 55 -13.34 -9.40 6.28
N ALA A 56 -13.38 -8.52 7.28
CA ALA A 56 -13.16 -7.08 7.08
C ALA A 56 -11.81 -6.72 6.42
N PHE A 57 -10.77 -7.54 6.63
CA PHE A 57 -9.48 -7.36 5.95
C PHE A 57 -9.61 -7.74 4.47
N ARG A 58 -10.23 -8.88 4.16
CA ARG A 58 -10.43 -9.35 2.79
C ARG A 58 -11.27 -8.36 1.98
N ASP A 59 -12.39 -7.92 2.55
CA ASP A 59 -13.30 -6.97 1.92
C ASP A 59 -12.62 -5.63 1.61
N TYR A 60 -11.77 -5.15 2.53
CA TYR A 60 -11.04 -3.91 2.33
C TYR A 60 -9.98 -4.04 1.22
N TYR A 61 -9.21 -5.12 1.20
CA TYR A 61 -8.08 -5.29 0.29
C TYR A 61 -8.45 -5.90 -1.08
N ASP A 62 -9.64 -6.51 -1.22
CA ASP A 62 -10.22 -6.90 -2.53
C ASP A 62 -11.01 -5.76 -3.20
N MET A 63 -10.80 -4.52 -2.73
CA MET A 63 -11.51 -3.35 -3.26
C MET A 63 -11.34 -3.21 -4.79
N PRO A 64 -12.39 -2.73 -5.48
CA PRO A 64 -12.30 -2.45 -6.91
C PRO A 64 -11.30 -1.33 -7.18
N THR A 65 -10.69 -1.36 -8.36
CA THR A 65 -9.81 -0.30 -8.83
C THR A 65 -10.51 1.06 -8.78
N PRO A 66 -9.90 2.10 -8.19
CA PRO A 66 -10.49 3.43 -8.10
C PRO A 66 -10.35 4.16 -9.45
N THR A 67 -11.09 3.70 -10.46
CA THR A 67 -10.99 4.14 -11.87
C THR A 67 -11.05 5.65 -12.00
N ARG A 68 -12.00 6.30 -11.33
CA ARG A 68 -12.12 7.77 -11.33
C ARG A 68 -10.85 8.49 -10.88
N LEU A 69 -10.16 7.98 -9.85
CA LEU A 69 -8.90 8.58 -9.39
C LEU A 69 -7.79 8.38 -10.42
N LEU A 70 -7.68 7.18 -10.99
CA LEU A 70 -6.68 6.86 -12.00
C LEU A 70 -6.88 7.65 -13.30
N ASP A 71 -8.14 7.90 -13.69
CA ASP A 71 -8.50 8.71 -14.86
C ASP A 71 -8.18 10.18 -14.64
N LEU A 72 -8.48 10.73 -13.44
CA LEU A 72 -8.09 12.10 -13.08
C LEU A 72 -6.57 12.27 -13.08
N ALA A 73 -5.84 11.30 -12.54
CA ALA A 73 -4.39 11.34 -12.56
C ALA A 73 -3.84 11.23 -13.99
N ALA A 74 -4.43 10.38 -14.85
CA ALA A 74 -4.06 10.29 -16.26
C ALA A 74 -4.30 11.62 -17.00
N ALA A 75 -5.44 12.26 -16.79
CA ALA A 75 -5.74 13.57 -17.37
C ALA A 75 -4.74 14.65 -16.91
N ALA A 76 -4.31 14.62 -15.65
CA ALA A 76 -3.29 15.53 -15.13
C ALA A 76 -1.90 15.28 -15.72
N VAL A 77 -1.55 14.02 -16.00
CA VAL A 77 -0.32 13.69 -16.75
C VAL A 77 -0.37 14.29 -18.14
N GLU A 78 -1.44 14.04 -18.90
CA GLU A 78 -1.60 14.59 -20.25
C GLU A 78 -1.58 16.11 -20.26
N ASP A 79 -2.22 16.75 -19.28
CA ASP A 79 -2.20 18.20 -19.14
C ASP A 79 -0.78 18.74 -18.92
N GLY A 80 -0.01 18.14 -18.00
CA GLY A 80 1.38 18.55 -17.77
C GLY A 80 2.26 18.39 -19.02
N LEU A 81 2.13 17.26 -19.73
CA LEU A 81 2.85 17.03 -20.98
C LEU A 81 2.49 18.04 -22.07
N ARG A 82 1.21 18.41 -22.20
CA ARG A 82 0.75 19.47 -23.12
C ARG A 82 1.33 20.84 -22.78
N HIS A 83 1.70 21.08 -21.53
CA HIS A 83 2.30 22.33 -21.05
C HIS A 83 3.83 22.30 -20.94
N GLY A 84 4.48 21.24 -21.45
CA GLY A 84 5.94 21.17 -21.58
C GLY A 84 6.66 20.46 -20.44
N ASP A 85 5.95 19.76 -19.54
CA ASP A 85 6.60 18.85 -18.58
C ASP A 85 7.37 17.76 -19.34
N ALA A 86 8.55 17.39 -18.84
CA ALA A 86 9.42 16.45 -19.53
C ALA A 86 9.01 14.99 -19.23
N PRO A 87 8.64 14.17 -20.24
CA PRO A 87 8.16 12.81 -20.01
C PRO A 87 9.21 11.92 -19.33
N GLU A 88 10.49 12.13 -19.61
CA GLU A 88 11.61 11.41 -19.00
C GLU A 88 11.76 11.76 -17.52
N ARG A 89 11.50 13.02 -17.15
CA ARG A 89 11.46 13.44 -15.74
C ARG A 89 10.29 12.78 -15.03
N ALA A 90 9.10 12.77 -15.62
CA ALA A 90 7.94 12.08 -15.07
C ALA A 90 8.21 10.58 -14.82
N ALA A 91 8.81 9.90 -15.79
CA ALA A 91 9.18 8.49 -15.66
C ALA A 91 10.27 8.24 -14.59
N SER A 92 11.28 9.11 -14.48
CA SER A 92 12.33 8.97 -13.46
C SER A 92 11.82 9.24 -12.04
N THR A 93 11.01 10.28 -11.84
CA THR A 93 10.36 10.57 -10.55
C THR A 93 9.46 9.42 -10.11
N THR A 94 8.67 8.87 -11.03
CA THR A 94 7.80 7.72 -10.74
C THR A 94 8.62 6.50 -10.31
N ARG A 95 9.73 6.19 -11.00
CA ARG A 95 10.63 5.09 -10.61
C ARG A 95 11.23 5.29 -9.22
N LEU A 96 11.59 6.51 -8.86
CA LEU A 96 12.11 6.83 -7.52
C LEU A 96 11.07 6.56 -6.43
N LEU A 97 9.82 6.97 -6.66
CA LEU A 97 8.73 6.72 -5.72
C LEU A 97 8.44 5.22 -5.55
N VAL A 98 8.37 4.47 -6.66
CA VAL A 98 8.15 3.01 -6.63
C VAL A 98 9.29 2.29 -5.92
N ALA A 99 10.55 2.65 -6.20
CA ALA A 99 11.69 2.07 -5.49
C ALA A 99 11.66 2.37 -3.98
N GLY A 100 11.19 3.56 -3.59
CA GLY A 100 10.95 3.91 -2.19
C GLY A 100 9.89 3.03 -1.53
N LEU A 101 8.81 2.72 -2.26
CA LEU A 101 7.72 1.83 -1.82
C LEU A 101 8.23 0.40 -1.60
N ASP A 102 9.02 -0.14 -2.54
CA ASP A 102 9.65 -1.45 -2.40
C ASP A 102 10.56 -1.51 -1.17
N GLY A 103 11.37 -0.48 -0.96
CA GLY A 103 12.24 -0.36 0.21
C GLY A 103 11.45 -0.32 1.53
N PHE A 104 10.31 0.37 1.54
CA PHE A 104 9.42 0.43 2.69
C PHE A 104 8.81 -0.94 3.03
N TRP A 105 8.27 -1.65 2.03
CA TRP A 105 7.69 -2.97 2.26
C TRP A 105 8.74 -4.03 2.60
N GLY A 106 9.92 -3.97 1.98
CA GLY A 106 11.05 -4.83 2.34
C GLY A 106 11.48 -4.63 3.80
N PHE A 107 11.54 -3.38 4.27
CA PHE A 107 11.77 -3.08 5.68
C PHE A 107 10.66 -3.63 6.57
N ALA A 108 9.39 -3.37 6.23
CA ALA A 108 8.24 -3.82 7.03
C ALA A 108 8.18 -5.35 7.16
N ALA A 109 8.48 -6.09 6.09
CA ALA A 109 8.51 -7.55 6.09
C ALA A 109 9.65 -8.13 6.93
N ALA A 110 10.77 -7.42 7.05
CA ALA A 110 11.90 -7.83 7.89
C ALA A 110 11.65 -7.61 9.39
N LEU A 111 10.65 -6.80 9.77
CA LEU A 111 10.30 -6.59 11.17
C LEU A 111 9.73 -7.87 11.77
N ARG A 112 10.32 -8.33 12.87
CA ARG A 112 9.73 -9.42 13.65
C ARG A 112 8.50 -8.92 14.39
N PRO A 113 7.37 -9.66 14.37
CA PRO A 113 6.22 -9.33 15.20
C PRO A 113 6.61 -9.24 16.67
N SER A 114 6.13 -8.21 17.36
CA SER A 114 6.33 -8.11 18.81
C SER A 114 5.62 -9.24 19.55
N ALA A 115 6.03 -9.53 20.78
CA ALA A 115 5.34 -10.51 21.62
C ALA A 115 3.85 -10.18 21.83
N ALA A 116 3.49 -8.89 21.88
CA ALA A 116 2.12 -8.42 22.04
C ALA A 116 1.24 -8.70 20.80
N ALA A 117 1.82 -8.61 19.59
CA ALA A 117 1.12 -8.96 18.36
C ALA A 117 0.82 -10.47 18.28
N ARG A 118 1.68 -11.31 18.86
CA ARG A 118 1.45 -12.77 18.94
C ARG A 118 0.31 -13.13 19.90
N SER A 119 0.14 -12.40 21.01
CA SER A 119 -0.92 -12.67 21.99
C SER A 119 -2.32 -12.23 21.52
N ALA A 120 -2.41 -11.21 20.66
CA ALA A 120 -3.71 -10.75 20.13
C ALA A 120 -4.31 -11.71 19.09
N SER A 121 -3.53 -12.66 18.58
CA SER A 121 -3.96 -13.69 17.62
C SER A 121 -4.54 -14.95 18.32
N ALA A 122 -4.41 -15.06 19.65
CA ALA A 122 -4.96 -16.19 20.39
C ALA A 122 -6.50 -16.08 20.43
N PRO A 123 -7.25 -17.14 20.05
CA PRO A 123 -8.70 -17.13 20.15
C PRO A 123 -9.11 -16.93 21.61
N ALA A 124 -10.15 -16.12 21.83
CA ALA A 124 -10.70 -15.90 23.16
C ALA A 124 -11.07 -17.25 23.80
N PRO A 125 -10.77 -17.47 25.09
CA PRO A 125 -11.15 -18.71 25.76
C PRO A 125 -12.66 -18.88 25.69
N ALA A 126 -13.10 -20.11 25.39
CA ALA A 126 -14.52 -20.45 25.31
C ALA A 126 -15.26 -20.01 26.59
N PRO A 127 -16.50 -19.51 26.49
CA PRO A 127 -17.26 -19.10 27.67
C PRO A 127 -17.40 -20.29 28.61
N GLU A 128 -16.92 -20.13 29.85
CA GLU A 128 -17.13 -21.11 30.91
C GLU A 128 -18.63 -21.35 31.05
N GLY A 129 -19.05 -22.62 30.89
CA GLY A 129 -20.45 -23.03 31.02
C GLY A 129 -21.04 -22.63 32.37
N PRO A 130 -22.38 -22.64 32.49
CA PRO A 130 -23.07 -22.11 33.67
C PRO A 130 -22.57 -22.81 34.92
N ARG A 131 -21.96 -22.05 35.83
CA ARG A 131 -21.64 -22.49 37.18
C ARG A 131 -22.96 -22.76 37.90
N THR A 132 -23.33 -24.03 38.00
CA THR A 132 -24.42 -24.47 38.86
C THR A 132 -23.98 -24.29 40.31
N CYS A 133 -24.51 -23.26 40.97
CA CYS A 133 -24.49 -23.19 42.43
C CYS A 133 -25.47 -24.25 42.97
N ALA A 134 -24.94 -25.18 43.76
CA ALA A 134 -25.72 -26.08 44.61
C ALA A 134 -25.98 -25.42 45.98
#